data_AF-A0A8J5I2V7-F1
#
_entry.id   AF-A0A8J5I2V7-F1
#
_cell.length_a   1.000
_cell.length_b   1.000
_cell.length_c   1.000
_cell.angle_alpha   90.00
_cell.angle_beta   90.00
_cell.angle_gamma   90.00
#
_symmetry.space_group_name_H-M   'P 1'
#
loop_
_entity.id
_entity.type
_entity.pdbx_description
1 polymer ?
#
loop_
_entity_poly.entity_id
_entity_poly.type
_entity_poly.pdbx_seq_one_letter_code
_entity_poly.pdbx_strand_id
1 'polypeptide(L)'
;MFCWLAIGFGRIGRLVARVALQSEDVELVAVNDPFITTDYMTYMFKYDTVHGQWKHHEIKVKDSKTLLLGEKEVTVFGIRNPEEIPWGETGADFVVESTGVFTDKDKAAAH
;
A
#
# COMPACT_ATOMS: atom_id res chain seq x y z
N MET A 1 0.57 13.98 12.52
CA MET A 1 0.44 12.58 12.08
C MET A 1 -0.44 12.60 10.86
N PHE A 2 0.13 12.42 9.67
CA PHE A 2 -0.62 12.40 8.41
C PHE A 2 -0.75 10.95 7.95
N CYS A 3 -1.97 10.50 7.69
CA CYS A 3 -2.24 9.12 7.31
C CYS A 3 -2.23 8.98 5.78
N TRP A 4 -1.33 8.16 5.24
CA TRP A 4 -1.17 7.96 3.80
C TRP A 4 -1.55 6.54 3.37
N LEU A 5 -2.10 6.46 2.16
CA LEU A 5 -2.44 5.25 1.43
C LEU A 5 -1.53 5.09 0.21
N ALA A 6 -1.11 3.86 -0.11
CA ALA A 6 -0.50 3.51 -1.39
C ALA A 6 -1.43 2.66 -2.26
N ILE A 7 -1.78 3.15 -3.46
CA ILE A 7 -2.49 2.38 -4.48
C ILE A 7 -1.49 1.82 -5.49
N GLY A 8 -1.66 0.55 -5.85
CA GLY A 8 -0.87 -0.11 -6.87
C GLY A 8 0.46 -0.56 -6.29
N PHE A 9 0.52 -1.81 -5.84
CA PHE A 9 1.71 -2.38 -5.23
C PHE A 9 2.77 -2.77 -6.28
N GLY A 10 2.84 -1.99 -7.35
CA GLY A 10 3.87 -1.99 -8.37
C GLY A 10 5.15 -1.32 -7.89
N ARG A 11 6.00 -0.88 -8.83
CA ARG A 11 7.32 -0.34 -8.48
C ARG A 11 7.25 0.91 -7.61
N ILE A 12 6.38 1.87 -7.97
CA ILE A 12 6.27 3.15 -7.23
C ILE A 12 5.60 2.93 -5.88
N GLY A 13 4.43 2.28 -5.83
CA GLY A 13 3.73 2.03 -4.57
C GLY A 13 4.57 1.29 -3.53
N ARG A 14 5.37 0.29 -3.93
CA ARG A 14 6.29 -0.40 -2.99
C ARG A 14 7.40 0.51 -2.47
N LEU A 15 7.94 1.38 -3.30
CA LEU A 15 8.98 2.32 -2.86
C LEU A 15 8.41 3.41 -1.95
N VAL A 16 7.21 3.91 -2.25
CA VAL A 16 6.48 4.83 -1.36
C VAL A 16 6.23 4.16 0.00
N ALA A 17 5.77 2.91 0.02
CA ALA A 17 5.59 2.15 1.26
C ALA A 17 6.91 1.98 2.04
N ARG A 18 8.02 1.68 1.36
CA ARG A 18 9.36 1.59 1.99
C ARG A 18 9.81 2.90 2.64
N VAL A 19 9.51 4.04 2.01
CA VAL A 19 9.85 5.37 2.56
C VAL A 19 8.89 5.73 3.70
N ALA A 20 7.59 5.47 3.55
CA ALA A 20 6.58 5.72 4.56
C ALA A 20 6.89 4.97 5.87
N LEU A 21 7.31 3.70 5.79
CA LEU A 21 7.68 2.91 6.98
C LEU A 21 8.93 3.42 7.72
N GLN A 22 9.72 4.30 7.10
CA GLN A 22 10.89 4.91 7.73
C GLN A 22 10.63 6.35 8.21
N SER A 23 9.42 6.86 7.99
CA SER A 23 9.03 8.21 8.39
C SER A 23 8.24 8.19 9.70
N GLU A 24 8.46 9.18 10.54
CA GLU A 24 7.66 9.42 11.75
C GLU A 24 6.43 10.29 11.46
N ASP A 25 6.43 11.01 10.33
CA ASP A 25 5.36 11.94 9.95
C ASP A 25 4.19 11.26 9.24
N VAL A 26 4.46 10.07 8.70
CA VAL A 26 3.56 9.34 7.79
C VAL A 26 3.27 7.94 8.32
N GLU A 27 2.00 7.55 8.24
CA GLU A 27 1.55 6.20 8.55
C GLU A 27 0.90 5.54 7.34
N LEU A 28 1.34 4.32 7.02
CA LEU A 28 0.72 3.50 5.97
C LEU A 28 -0.37 2.65 6.62
N VAL A 29 -1.64 2.92 6.31
CA VAL A 29 -2.78 2.19 6.89
C VAL A 29 -3.41 1.17 5.96
N ALA A 30 -3.29 1.38 4.65
CA ALA A 30 -3.88 0.48 3.68
C ALA A 30 -3.06 0.41 2.39
N VAL A 31 -3.28 -0.67 1.65
CA VAL A 31 -2.82 -0.87 0.27
C VAL A 31 -3.92 -1.54 -0.56
N ASN A 32 -3.97 -1.25 -1.85
CA ASN A 32 -4.87 -1.93 -2.78
C ASN A 32 -4.13 -2.43 -4.02
N ASP A 33 -4.35 -3.70 -4.35
CA ASP A 33 -3.96 -4.27 -5.63
C ASP A 33 -4.84 -5.51 -5.95
N PRO A 34 -5.70 -5.46 -6.98
CA PRO A 34 -6.63 -6.54 -7.29
C PRO A 34 -5.98 -7.77 -7.93
N PHE A 35 -4.68 -7.74 -8.23
CA PHE A 35 -4.00 -8.78 -8.99
C PHE A 35 -3.05 -9.65 -8.16
N ILE A 36 -2.81 -9.30 -6.89
CA ILE A 36 -1.82 -9.95 -6.05
C ILE A 36 -2.37 -10.27 -4.67
N THR A 37 -1.90 -11.37 -4.09
CA THR A 37 -2.26 -11.80 -2.75
C THR A 37 -1.31 -11.20 -1.72
N THR A 38 -1.69 -11.21 -0.43
CA THR A 38 -0.86 -10.73 0.68
C THR A 38 0.48 -11.46 0.78
N ASP A 39 0.52 -12.77 0.48
CA ASP A 39 1.74 -13.55 0.40
C ASP A 39 2.68 -13.03 -0.69
N TYR A 40 2.13 -12.73 -1.87
CA TYR A 40 2.91 -12.24 -3.00
C TYR A 40 3.36 -10.78 -2.79
N MET A 41 2.50 -9.93 -2.22
CA MET A 41 2.86 -8.59 -1.75
C MET A 41 4.07 -8.65 -0.81
N THR A 42 4.04 -9.56 0.17
CA THR A 42 5.12 -9.74 1.14
C THR A 42 6.44 -10.10 0.45
N TYR A 43 6.39 -11.04 -0.49
CA TYR A 43 7.57 -11.43 -1.28
C TYR A 43 8.13 -10.25 -2.09
N MET A 44 7.27 -9.56 -2.86
CA MET A 44 7.66 -8.43 -3.71
C MET A 44 8.18 -7.23 -2.90
N PHE A 45 7.66 -7.04 -1.69
CA PHE A 45 8.13 -6.00 -0.78
C PHE A 45 9.51 -6.36 -0.20
N LYS A 46 9.71 -7.62 0.20
CA LYS A 46 10.96 -8.10 0.79
C LYS A 46 12.10 -8.12 -0.20
N TYR A 47 11.85 -8.51 -1.45
CA TYR A 47 12.89 -8.66 -2.47
C TYR A 47 12.68 -7.67 -3.62
N ASP A 48 13.56 -6.68 -3.72
CA ASP A 48 13.61 -5.74 -4.86
C ASP A 48 14.97 -5.84 -5.55
N THR A 49 14.98 -5.98 -6.88
CA THR A 49 16.20 -6.16 -7.65
C THR A 49 17.07 -4.91 -7.72
N VAL A 50 16.47 -3.72 -7.66
CA VAL A 50 17.19 -2.44 -7.80
C VAL A 50 17.59 -1.90 -6.43
N HIS A 51 16.66 -1.94 -5.47
CA HIS A 51 16.84 -1.37 -4.13
C HIS A 51 17.25 -2.40 -3.08
N GLY A 52 17.42 -3.65 -3.50
CA GLY A 52 17.82 -4.75 -2.62
C GLY A 52 16.71 -5.20 -1.67
N GLN A 53 17.11 -6.06 -0.75
CA GLN A 53 16.21 -6.63 0.24
C GLN A 53 15.80 -5.59 1.28
N TRP A 54 14.56 -5.68 1.75
CA TRP A 54 14.09 -4.91 2.91
C TRP A 54 14.76 -5.41 4.19
N LYS A 55 15.41 -4.51 4.94
CA LYS A 55 16.27 -4.83 6.10
C LYS A 55 15.83 -4.22 7.43
N HIS A 56 14.76 -3.44 7.45
CA HIS A 56 14.38 -2.66 8.64
C HIS A 56 13.48 -3.49 9.56
N HIS A 57 12.19 -3.61 9.21
CA HIS A 57 11.22 -4.35 10.00
C HIS A 57 10.81 -5.66 9.33
N GLU A 58 10.40 -6.63 10.14
CA GLU A 58 9.83 -7.86 9.63
C GLU A 58 8.49 -7.58 8.95
N ILE A 59 8.24 -8.21 7.80
CA ILE A 59 6.96 -8.18 7.10
C ILE A 59 6.31 -9.56 7.22
N LYS A 60 5.08 -9.59 7.73
CA LYS A 60 4.28 -10.83 7.89
C LYS A 60 2.90 -10.66 7.29
N VAL A 61 2.35 -11.78 6.85
CA VAL A 61 0.92 -11.88 6.55
C VAL A 61 0.21 -12.22 7.85
N LYS A 62 -0.75 -11.40 8.27
CA LYS A 62 -1.65 -11.72 9.39
C LYS A 62 -2.83 -12.56 8.90
N ASP A 63 -3.44 -12.13 7.79
CA ASP A 63 -4.53 -12.82 7.12
C ASP A 63 -4.64 -12.39 5.65
N SER A 64 -5.69 -12.81 4.95
CA SER A 64 -5.88 -12.52 3.52
C SER A 64 -6.14 -11.04 3.20
N LYS A 65 -6.44 -10.22 4.21
CA LYS A 65 -6.75 -8.79 4.08
C LYS A 65 -5.87 -7.91 4.95
N THR A 66 -4.84 -8.46 5.60
CA THR A 66 -4.03 -7.70 6.55
C THR A 66 -2.55 -8.12 6.49
N LEU A 67 -1.68 -7.13 6.32
CA LEU A 67 -0.23 -7.25 6.45
C LEU A 67 0.24 -6.64 7.77
N LEU A 68 1.30 -7.20 8.34
CA LEU A 68 2.03 -6.63 9.47
C LEU A 68 3.37 -6.13 8.95
N LEU A 69 3.58 -4.82 9.04
CA LEU A 69 4.83 -4.15 8.71
C LEU A 69 5.49 -3.69 10.01
N GLY A 70 6.31 -4.57 10.59
CA GLY A 70 6.74 -4.45 11.98
C GLY A 70 5.57 -4.69 12.93
N GLU A 71 5.25 -3.70 13.76
CA GLU A 71 4.11 -3.74 14.68
C GLU A 71 2.85 -3.08 14.09
N LYS A 72 2.95 -2.47 12.90
CA LYS A 72 1.84 -1.75 12.27
C LYS A 72 0.99 -2.69 11.41
N GLU A 73 -0.32 -2.62 11.58
CA GLU A 73 -1.27 -3.35 10.73
C GLU A 73 -1.63 -2.51 9.50
N VAL A 74 -1.59 -3.14 8.34
CA VAL A 74 -1.93 -2.52 7.05
C VAL A 74 -3.02 -3.34 6.38
N THR A 75 -4.17 -2.71 6.16
CA THR A 75 -5.31 -3.34 5.47
C THR A 75 -4.99 -3.51 3.98
N VAL A 76 -5.36 -4.65 3.44
CA VAL A 76 -5.17 -5.00 2.04
C VAL A 76 -6.52 -5.15 1.37
N PHE A 77 -6.72 -4.34 0.33
CA PHE A 77 -7.84 -4.47 -0.59
C PHE A 77 -7.39 -5.09 -1.91
N GLY A 78 -8.33 -5.77 -2.56
CA GLY A 78 -8.16 -6.37 -3.89
C GLY A 78 -9.26 -5.92 -4.84
N ILE A 79 -9.59 -4.63 -4.79
CA ILE A 79 -10.73 -4.04 -5.48
C ILE A 79 -10.23 -3.28 -6.71
N ARG A 80 -10.90 -3.50 -7.85
CA ARG A 80 -10.50 -2.94 -9.14
C ARG A 80 -11.09 -1.54 -9.38
N ASN A 81 -12.32 -1.31 -8.93
CA ASN A 81 -12.98 -0.03 -9.09
C ASN A 81 -12.58 0.91 -7.93
N PRO A 82 -11.95 2.06 -8.19
CA PRO A 82 -11.50 2.98 -7.14
C PRO A 82 -12.62 3.47 -6.22
N GLU A 83 -13.84 3.62 -6.74
CA GLU A 83 -15.02 4.10 -6.00
C GLU A 83 -15.53 3.11 -4.95
N GLU A 84 -15.21 1.83 -5.10
CA GLU A 84 -15.68 0.76 -4.22
C GLU A 84 -14.72 0.49 -3.06
N ILE A 85 -13.58 1.18 -3.02
CA ILE A 85 -12.56 0.91 -2.01
C ILE A 85 -12.90 1.68 -0.73
N PRO A 86 -13.10 0.99 0.42
CA PRO A 86 -13.61 1.64 1.63
C PRO A 86 -12.50 2.35 2.42
N TRP A 87 -11.85 3.35 1.82
CA TRP A 87 -10.75 4.11 2.44
C TRP A 87 -11.14 4.78 3.75
N GLY A 88 -12.39 5.24 3.84
CA GLY A 88 -12.91 5.87 5.06
C GLY A 88 -12.89 4.95 6.28
N GLU A 89 -12.92 3.63 6.09
CA GLU A 89 -12.84 2.66 7.19
C GLU A 89 -11.41 2.52 7.75
N THR A 90 -10.39 2.86 6.97
CA THR A 90 -8.98 2.74 7.36
C THR A 90 -8.40 4.04 7.92
N GLY A 91 -9.16 5.13 7.89
CA GLY A 91 -8.72 6.45 8.35
C GLY A 91 -7.66 7.10 7.44
N ALA A 92 -7.68 6.81 6.13
CA ALA A 92 -6.74 7.40 5.18
C ALA A 92 -7.09 8.87 4.88
N ASP A 93 -6.10 9.77 4.96
CA ASP A 93 -6.26 11.19 4.61
C ASP A 93 -5.86 11.48 3.15
N PHE A 94 -4.80 10.79 2.68
CA PHE A 94 -4.23 10.99 1.35
C PHE A 94 -4.05 9.68 0.61
N VAL A 95 -4.32 9.73 -0.70
CA VAL A 95 -4.28 8.59 -1.60
C VAL A 95 -3.16 8.76 -2.63
N VAL A 96 -2.21 7.82 -2.68
CA VAL A 96 -1.18 7.77 -3.73
C VAL A 96 -1.65 6.86 -4.86
N GLU A 97 -2.21 7.45 -5.91
CA GLU A 97 -2.58 6.74 -7.14
C GLU A 97 -1.33 6.39 -7.96
N SER A 98 -0.93 5.11 -7.94
CA SER A 98 0.25 4.62 -8.69
C SER A 98 -0.02 3.38 -9.56
N THR A 99 -1.28 3.12 -9.91
CA THR A 99 -1.67 2.08 -10.88
C THR A 99 -1.30 2.46 -12.32
N GLY A 100 -1.25 3.76 -12.61
CA GLY A 100 -1.01 4.31 -13.95
C GLY A 100 -2.24 4.30 -14.87
N VAL A 101 -3.42 3.93 -14.36
CA VAL A 101 -4.69 3.92 -15.11
C VAL A 101 -5.51 5.18 -14.86
N PHE A 102 -5.54 5.66 -13.61
CA PHE A 102 -6.34 6.80 -13.17
C PHE A 102 -5.48 8.09 -13.11
N THR A 103 -4.94 8.50 -14.26
CA THR A 103 -3.94 9.59 -14.35
C THR A 103 -4.50 10.97 -14.67
N ASP A 104 -5.82 11.09 -14.79
CA ASP A 104 -6.53 12.35 -14.95
C ASP A 104 -7.37 12.67 -13.72
N LYS A 105 -7.72 13.95 -13.57
CA LYS A 105 -8.38 14.49 -12.38
C LYS A 105 -9.70 13.77 -12.08
N ASP A 106 -10.53 13.56 -13.10
CA ASP A 106 -11.88 13.02 -12.90
C ASP A 106 -11.82 11.54 -12.51
N LYS A 107 -10.89 10.79 -13.10
CA LYS A 107 -10.62 9.39 -12.71
C LYS A 107 -10.03 9.26 -11.31
N ALA A 108 -9.12 10.15 -10.92
CA ALA A 108 -8.52 10.12 -9.58
C ALA A 108 -9.50 10.58 -8.50
N ALA A 109 -10.49 11.42 -8.84
CA ALA A 109 -11.54 11.87 -7.93
C ALA A 109 -12.51 10.75 -7.49
N ALA A 110 -12.37 9.55 -8.05
CA ALA A 110 -13.13 8.36 -7.68
C ALA A 110 -12.71 7.74 -6.33
N HIS A 111 -11.60 8.17 -5.73
CA HIS A 111 -11.14 7.74 -4.40
C HIS A 111 -11.83 8.52 -3.29
#